data_AF-X1FJI9-F1
#
_entry.id   AF-X1FJI9-F1
#
_cell.length_a   1.000
_cell.length_b   1.000
_cell.length_c   1.000
_cell.angle_alpha   90.00
_cell.angle_beta   90.00
_cell.angle_gamma   90.00
#
_symmetry.space_group_name_H-M   'P 1'
#
loop_
_entity.id
_entity.type
_entity.pdbx_description
1 polymer ?
#
loop_
_entity_poly.entity_id
_entity_poly.type
_entity_poly.pdbx_seq_one_letter_code
_entity_poly.pdbx_strand_id
1 'polypeptide(L)' 'EFASTFLLPLLLGFQRAKEIIYYGKKIQAQEALELGLVNKVLPLNELIPYA' A
#
# COMPACT_ATOMS: atom_id res chain seq x y z
N GLU A 1 -11.91 -5.14 7.31
CA GLU A 1 -11.79 -6.19 6.28
C GLU A 1 -12.43 -5.73 4.97
N PHE A 2 -11.69 -4.99 4.12
CA PHE A 2 -12.12 -4.51 2.79
C PHE A 2 -11.57 -5.43 1.69
N ALA A 3 -11.77 -6.74 1.83
CA ALA A 3 -11.17 -7.77 0.96
C ALA A 3 -9.63 -7.71 0.85
N SER A 4 -8.94 -7.09 1.80
CA SER A 4 -7.48 -6.90 1.79
C SER A 4 -6.71 -8.22 1.70
N THR A 5 -7.17 -9.27 2.39
CA THR A 5 -6.58 -10.61 2.35
C THR A 5 -6.73 -11.31 0.99
N PHE A 6 -7.66 -10.86 0.16
CA PHE A 6 -7.86 -11.37 -1.20
C PHE A 6 -7.15 -10.50 -2.25
N LEU A 7 -7.28 -9.17 -2.16
CA LEU A 7 -6.74 -8.24 -3.17
C LEU A 7 -5.23 -8.05 -3.04
N LEU A 8 -4.68 -8.00 -1.82
CA LEU A 8 -3.26 -7.72 -1.61
C LEU A 8 -2.33 -8.81 -2.21
N PRO A 9 -2.63 -10.12 -2.08
CA PRO A 9 -1.87 -11.15 -2.80
C PRO A 9 -1.93 -11.05 -4.32
N LEU A 10 -3.04 -10.55 -4.89
CA LEU A 10 -3.17 -10.36 -6.34
C LEU A 10 -2.33 -9.18 -6.85
N LEU A 11 -2.15 -8.15 -6.02
CA LEU A 11 -1.33 -6.98 -6.37
C LEU A 11 0.17 -7.22 -6.15
N LEU A 12 0.56 -7.85 -5.03
CA LEU A 12 1.96 -7.93 -4.59
C LEU A 12 2.55 -9.34 -4.62
N GLY A 13 1.75 -10.35 -4.96
CA GLY A 13 2.08 -11.76 -4.77
C GLY A 13 1.92 -12.23 -3.33
N PHE A 14 1.77 -13.54 -3.15
CA PHE A 14 1.45 -14.16 -1.87
C PHE A 14 2.52 -13.97 -0.79
N GLN A 15 3.81 -14.03 -1.14
CA GLN A 15 4.91 -13.93 -0.17
C GLN A 15 4.88 -12.57 0.54
N ARG A 16 4.81 -11.50 -0.23
CA ARG A 16 4.85 -10.13 0.30
C ARG A 16 3.55 -9.75 0.99
N ALA A 17 2.41 -10.17 0.45
CA ALA A 17 1.13 -9.96 1.11
C ALA A 17 1.08 -10.62 2.50
N LYS A 18 1.62 -11.84 2.65
CA LYS A 18 1.71 -12.51 3.96
C LYS A 18 2.59 -11.74 4.94
N GLU A 19 3.73 -11.23 4.49
CA GLU A 19 4.61 -10.42 5.35
C GLU A 19 3.85 -9.19 5.90
N ILE A 20 3.17 -8.45 5.03
CA ILE A 20 2.40 -7.26 5.41
C ILE A 20 1.26 -7.62 6.38
N ILE A 21 0.50 -8.68 6.07
CA ILE A 21 -0.67 -9.09 6.86
C ILE A 21 -0.25 -9.64 8.23
N TYR A 22 0.79 -10.49 8.30
CA TYR A 22 1.17 -11.16 9.53
C TYR A 22 2.06 -10.34 10.45
N TYR A 23 2.98 -9.54 9.89
CA TYR A 23 3.88 -8.72 10.71
C TYR A 23 3.35 -7.32 10.95
N GLY A 24 2.36 -6.85 10.19
CA GLY A 24 1.68 -5.57 10.44
C GLY A 24 2.60 -4.36 10.44
N LYS A 25 3.72 -4.42 9.72
CA LYS A 25 4.71 -3.33 9.65
C LYS A 25 4.03 -2.08 9.07
N LYS A 26 4.31 -0.92 9.66
CA LYS A 26 3.91 0.38 9.07
C LYS A 26 4.67 0.60 7.77
N ILE A 27 3.94 0.79 6.68
CA ILE A 27 4.48 1.09 5.36
C ILE A 27 4.54 2.61 5.20
N GLN A 28 5.71 3.13 4.84
CA GLN A 28 5.86 4.57 4.55
C GLN A 28 5.32 4.89 3.15
N ALA A 29 4.97 6.15 2.90
CA ALA A 29 4.35 6.57 1.64
C ALA A 29 5.19 6.18 0.41
N GLN A 30 6.51 6.37 0.47
CA GLN A 30 7.42 6.02 -0.61
C GLN A 30 7.51 4.50 -0.84
N GLU A 31 7.54 3.70 0.23
CA GLU A 31 7.52 2.23 0.15
C GLU A 31 6.20 1.75 -0.48
N ALA A 32 5.07 2.37 -0.14
CA ALA A 32 3.77 2.04 -0.75
C ALA A 32 3.76 2.32 -2.27
N LEU A 33 4.44 3.38 -2.72
CA LEU A 33 4.57 3.70 -4.15
C LEU A 33 5.46 2.67 -4.87
N GLU A 34 6.59 2.28 -4.27
CA GLU A 34 7.47 1.24 -4.80
C GLU A 34 6.78 -0.13 -4.91
N LEU A 35 5.90 -0.43 -3.95
CA LEU A 35 5.04 -1.61 -3.98
C LEU A 35 3.89 -1.49 -5.00
N GLY A 36 3.64 -0.32 -5.58
CA GLY A 36 2.49 -0.10 -6.46
C GLY A 36 1.14 -0.11 -5.74
N LEU A 37 1.12 0.08 -4.42
CA LEU A 37 -0.11 0.20 -3.61
C LEU A 37 -0.77 1.57 -3.75
N VAL A 38 0.01 2.58 -4.16
CA VAL A 38 -0.45 3.94 -4.46
C VAL A 38 0.16 4.40 -5.78
N ASN A 39 -0.52 5.31 -6.46
CA ASN A 39 -0.07 5.81 -7.76
C ASN A 39 0.91 6.99 -7.65
N LYS A 40 0.85 7.76 -6.55
CA LYS A 40 1.65 8.96 -6.36
C LYS A 40 1.80 9.31 -4.87
N VAL A 41 2.94 9.88 -4.50
CA VAL A 41 3.20 10.48 -3.17
C VAL A 41 3.31 11.99 -3.34
N LEU A 42 2.67 12.74 -2.45
CA LEU A 42 2.57 14.20 -2.52
C LEU A 42 2.87 14.83 -1.15
N PRO A 43 3.32 16.10 -1.13
CA PRO A 43 3.29 16.93 0.07
C PRO A 43 1.87 17.02 0.65
N LEU A 44 1.76 17.15 1.97
CA LEU A 44 0.47 17.16 2.67
C LEU A 44 -0.48 18.26 2.19
N ASN A 45 0.06 19.45 1.90
CA ASN A 45 -0.71 20.61 1.41
C ASN A 45 -1.22 20.45 -0.03
N GLU A 46 -0.68 19.49 -0.79
CA GLU A 46 -1.08 19.20 -2.17
C GLU A 46 -2.02 17.99 -2.29
N LEU A 47 -2.19 17.21 -1.20
CA LEU A 47 -2.95 15.96 -1.21
C LEU A 47 -4.42 16.15 -1.60
N ILE A 48 -5.12 17.09 -0.96
CA ILE A 48 -6.55 17.36 -1.23
C ILE A 48 -6.75 18.06 -2.58
N PRO A 49 -5.97 19.09 -2.96
CA PRO A 49 -6.09 19.73 -4.27
C PRO A 49 -5.86 18.81 -5.48
N TYR A 50 -5.11 17.71 -5.32
CA TYR A 50 -4.81 16.76 -6.40
C TYR A 50 -5.88 15.68 -6.61
N ALA A 51 -6.73 15.41 -5.61
CA ALA A 51 -7.72 14.34 -5.61
C ALA A 51 -8.89 14.61 -6.57
#